data_AF-O22773-F1
#
_entry.id   AF-O22773-F1
#
_cell.length_a   1.000
_cell.length_b   1.000
_cell.length_c   1.000
_cell.angle_alpha   90.00
_cell.angle_beta   90.00
_cell.angle_gamma   90.00
#
_symmetry.space_group_name_H-M   'P 1'
#
loop_
_entity.id
_entity.type
_entity.pdbx_description
1 polymer ?
#
loop_
_entity_poly.entity_id
_entity_poly.type
_entity_poly.pdbx_seq_one_letter_code
_entity_poly.pdbx_strand_id
1 'polypeptide(L)'
;MAKSLLCSSTLNPFFSTTLSSSKKNQIAYSGNSKNQTSSSLLWKRRELSLGFMSSLVAIGLVSNDRRRHDANAAILEADDDEELLEKVKQDRKKRIERQAVLNSAVKEKGYLQDLVYKLSKVGQAIENNDLPAAGLVLGKGIDTEWVKTVNLAFTKLSTSPEENTEVEAFNSSLASLITSVNKNDIESSKLAFVSSAGAFEKWTTLTGLLEQLKGL
;
A
#
# COMPACT_ATOMS: atom_id res chain seq x y z
N MET A 1 22.76 57.08 27.96
CA MET A 1 21.63 56.52 28.74
C MET A 1 20.68 55.85 27.76
N ALA A 2 20.66 54.51 27.73
CA ALA A 2 19.77 53.74 26.87
C ALA A 2 18.35 53.72 27.46
N LYS A 3 17.34 54.04 26.64
CA LYS A 3 15.92 53.99 27.03
C LYS A 3 15.31 52.71 26.48
N SER A 4 15.01 51.78 27.37
CA SER A 4 14.13 50.63 27.15
C SER A 4 12.67 51.06 27.33
N LEU A 5 11.81 50.77 26.36
CA LEU A 5 10.35 50.74 26.55
C LEU A 5 9.82 49.43 25.98
N LEU A 6 9.38 48.57 26.90
CA LEU A 6 8.70 47.31 26.68
C LEU A 6 7.33 47.56 26.04
N CYS A 7 7.04 46.90 24.91
CA CYS A 7 5.72 46.85 24.32
C CYS A 7 4.84 45.84 25.08
N SER A 8 3.83 46.34 25.79
CA SER A 8 2.74 45.54 26.34
C SER A 8 1.69 45.28 25.26
N SER A 9 1.55 44.03 24.83
CA SER A 9 0.44 43.57 24.00
C SER A 9 -0.67 43.01 24.89
N THR A 10 -1.69 43.82 25.12
CA THR A 10 -2.94 43.46 25.81
C THR A 10 -3.85 42.70 24.84
N LEU A 11 -4.04 41.40 25.07
CA LEU A 11 -5.03 40.58 24.36
C LEU A 11 -6.37 40.66 25.12
N ASN A 12 -7.35 41.34 24.51
CA ASN A 12 -8.72 41.43 25.01
C ASN A 12 -9.51 40.13 24.75
N PRO A 13 -10.30 39.64 25.71
CA PRO A 13 -11.23 38.54 25.52
C PRO A 13 -12.61 39.09 25.10
N PHE A 14 -13.17 38.59 23.99
CA PHE A 14 -14.56 38.87 23.63
C PHE A 14 -15.20 37.58 23.08
N PHE A 15 -15.66 36.73 24.01
CA PHE A 15 -16.70 35.74 23.74
C PHE A 15 -17.95 36.20 24.49
N SER A 16 -18.91 36.76 23.75
CA SER A 16 -20.30 36.89 24.20
C SER A 16 -21.19 36.40 23.09
N THR A 17 -21.50 35.11 23.16
CA THR A 17 -22.50 34.40 22.39
C THR A 17 -23.87 34.91 22.81
N THR A 18 -24.52 35.72 21.97
CA THR A 18 -25.93 36.06 22.14
C THR A 18 -26.79 35.03 21.43
N LEU A 19 -27.35 34.14 22.24
CA LEU A 19 -28.47 33.27 21.90
C LEU A 19 -29.70 34.15 21.65
N SER A 20 -30.19 34.20 20.42
CA SER A 20 -31.55 34.64 20.13
C SER A 20 -32.15 33.82 19.01
N SER A 21 -33.47 33.72 19.08
CA SER A 21 -34.26 32.58 18.75
C SER A 21 -35.08 32.78 17.46
N SER A 22 -35.56 31.65 16.96
CA SER A 22 -36.87 31.47 16.32
C SER A 22 -37.08 31.90 14.87
N LYS A 23 -37.62 30.89 14.16
CA LYS A 23 -38.49 30.94 12.97
C LYS A 23 -37.77 31.29 11.66
N LYS A 24 -38.12 30.76 10.50
CA LYS A 24 -38.96 29.69 9.93
C LYS A 24 -38.98 30.09 8.43
N ASN A 25 -39.06 29.11 7.53
CA ASN A 25 -39.32 29.25 6.08
C ASN A 25 -38.08 29.43 5.19
N GLN A 26 -37.80 28.45 4.34
CA GLN A 26 -38.25 28.50 2.94
C GLN A 26 -37.93 27.19 2.17
N ILE A 27 -38.97 26.67 1.50
CA ILE A 27 -39.03 26.25 0.07
C ILE A 27 -38.15 25.05 -0.34
N ALA A 28 -38.69 23.83 -0.55
CA ALA A 28 -39.58 23.30 -1.60
C ALA A 28 -38.85 22.77 -2.86
N TYR A 29 -39.57 21.91 -3.62
CA TYR A 29 -39.23 21.06 -4.79
C TYR A 29 -38.76 19.64 -4.42
N SER A 30 -39.66 18.66 -4.33
CA SER A 30 -40.41 17.95 -5.40
C SER A 30 -39.51 17.05 -6.25
N GLY A 31 -39.78 15.75 -6.16
CA GLY A 31 -38.88 14.69 -6.61
C GLY A 31 -39.03 14.24 -8.06
N ASN A 32 -38.30 13.17 -8.37
CA ASN A 32 -38.74 12.16 -9.32
C ASN A 32 -38.00 10.83 -9.04
N SER A 33 -38.78 9.76 -8.94
CA SER A 33 -38.33 8.37 -8.88
C SER A 33 -37.77 7.92 -10.22
N LYS A 34 -36.60 7.26 -10.24
CA LYS A 34 -36.30 6.09 -11.08
C LYS A 34 -35.26 5.21 -10.40
N ASN A 35 -35.51 3.91 -10.47
CA ASN A 35 -34.91 2.83 -9.71
C ASN A 35 -33.74 2.20 -10.48
N GLN A 36 -32.66 1.85 -9.77
CA GLN A 36 -31.67 0.76 -9.97
C GLN A 36 -30.41 1.14 -9.15
N THR A 37 -30.22 0.69 -7.90
CA THR A 37 -29.58 -0.58 -7.50
C THR A 37 -28.46 -0.98 -8.48
N SER A 38 -27.17 -0.77 -8.18
CA SER A 38 -26.46 -1.52 -7.14
C SER A 38 -25.26 -0.76 -6.58
N SER A 39 -25.29 -0.59 -5.26
CA SER A 39 -24.15 -0.68 -4.32
C SER A 39 -22.83 -0.01 -4.74
N SER A 40 -22.82 1.32 -4.79
CA SER A 40 -21.61 2.05 -4.41
C SER A 40 -21.44 1.90 -2.89
N LEU A 41 -20.41 1.14 -2.48
CA LEU A 41 -19.89 1.12 -1.12
C LEU A 41 -19.34 2.51 -0.79
N LEU A 42 -20.24 3.45 -0.54
CA LEU A 42 -19.97 4.69 0.17
C LEU A 42 -19.47 4.28 1.55
N TRP A 43 -18.18 4.46 1.79
CA TRP A 43 -17.59 4.42 3.11
C TRP A 43 -18.37 5.38 4.01
N LYS A 44 -19.38 4.84 4.71
CA LYS A 44 -19.98 5.48 5.86
C LYS A 44 -18.83 5.76 6.79
N ARG A 45 -18.50 7.05 6.95
CA ARG A 45 -17.71 7.55 8.06
C ARG A 45 -18.35 6.96 9.32
N ARG A 46 -17.71 5.93 9.88
CA ARG A 46 -18.02 5.44 11.21
C ARG A 46 -17.52 6.54 12.13
N GLU A 47 -18.43 7.43 12.50
CA GLU A 47 -18.24 8.34 13.61
C GLU A 47 -17.98 7.47 14.84
N LEU A 48 -16.71 7.18 15.10
CA LEU A 48 -16.25 6.69 16.39
C LEU A 48 -16.36 7.88 17.34
N SER A 49 -17.58 8.09 17.83
CA SER A 49 -17.84 8.82 19.06
C SER A 49 -17.11 8.07 20.18
N LEU A 50 -15.83 8.40 20.37
CA LEU A 50 -15.11 8.09 21.60
C LEU A 50 -15.71 8.98 22.66
N GLY A 51 -16.76 8.50 23.31
CA GLY A 51 -17.24 9.07 24.57
C GLY A 51 -16.11 8.99 25.58
N PHE A 52 -15.38 10.09 25.78
CA PHE A 52 -14.51 10.31 26.92
C PHE A 52 -15.40 10.37 28.18
N MET A 53 -15.82 9.22 28.69
CA MET A 53 -16.32 9.10 30.06
C MET A 53 -15.10 9.20 30.98
N SER A 54 -14.65 10.44 31.18
CA SER A 54 -13.68 10.82 32.20
C SER A 54 -14.32 10.61 33.57
N SER A 55 -14.32 9.37 34.04
CA SER A 55 -14.59 9.06 35.44
C SER A 55 -13.30 9.30 36.22
N LEU A 56 -13.07 10.57 36.57
CA LEU A 56 -12.08 10.94 37.58
C LEU A 56 -12.59 10.48 38.95
N VAL A 57 -12.39 9.19 39.25
CA VAL A 57 -12.53 8.66 40.61
C VAL A 57 -11.30 9.10 41.38
N ALA A 58 -11.40 10.28 41.97
CA ALA A 58 -10.53 10.77 43.03
C ALA A 58 -10.79 9.93 44.29
N ILE A 59 -9.93 8.94 44.55
CA ILE A 59 -9.75 8.33 45.87
C ILE A 59 -8.40 8.87 46.38
N GLY A 60 -8.42 9.80 47.32
CA GLY A 60 -8.08 9.48 48.71
C GLY A 60 -6.58 9.69 48.91
N LEU A 61 -6.11 10.91 49.18
CA LEU A 61 -6.00 11.49 50.53
C LEU A 61 -5.27 10.57 51.52
N VAL A 62 -4.17 11.11 52.05
CA VAL A 62 -3.51 10.80 53.33
C VAL A 62 -2.24 9.91 53.26
N SER A 63 -1.13 10.64 53.36
CA SER A 63 0.01 10.40 54.24
C SER A 63 1.10 9.40 53.86
N ASN A 64 2.28 9.99 53.62
CA ASN A 64 3.54 9.71 54.33
C ASN A 64 4.11 8.29 54.11
N ASP A 65 5.24 8.08 53.45
CA ASP A 65 6.54 8.63 53.76
C ASP A 65 7.52 8.22 52.63
N ARG A 66 8.61 8.97 52.57
CA ARG A 66 9.71 8.95 51.64
C ARG A 66 10.28 7.55 51.36
N ARG A 67 10.02 7.02 50.17
CA ARG A 67 11.04 6.23 49.45
C ARG A 67 11.36 6.96 48.17
N ARG A 68 12.42 7.78 48.25
CA ARG A 68 13.21 8.20 47.10
C ARG A 68 13.71 6.93 46.42
N HIS A 69 12.93 6.42 45.47
CA HIS A 69 13.56 5.63 44.44
C HIS A 69 14.26 6.65 43.56
N ASP A 70 15.60 6.64 43.66
CA ASP A 70 16.48 7.18 42.64
C ASP A 70 16.10 6.49 41.33
N ALA A 71 15.11 7.04 40.65
CA ALA A 71 15.01 6.90 39.23
C ALA A 71 16.22 7.69 38.71
N ASN A 72 17.33 6.98 38.53
CA ASN A 72 18.31 7.32 37.51
C ASN A 72 17.53 7.31 36.19
N ALA A 73 16.77 8.38 35.95
CA ALA A 73 16.36 8.75 34.63
C ALA A 73 17.67 8.94 33.89
N ALA A 74 18.05 7.96 33.07
CA ALA A 74 18.96 8.22 31.99
C ALA A 74 18.38 9.44 31.28
N ILE A 75 19.06 10.58 31.40
CA ILE A 75 18.81 11.74 30.58
C ILE A 75 19.12 11.23 29.17
N LEU A 76 18.09 10.76 28.48
CA LEU A 76 18.16 10.40 27.06
C LEU A 76 18.62 11.69 26.37
N GLU A 77 19.74 11.62 25.66
CA GLU A 77 20.19 12.73 24.83
C GLU A 77 19.04 13.15 23.90
N ALA A 78 18.74 14.44 23.86
CA ALA A 78 17.63 14.98 23.07
C ALA A 78 17.76 14.70 21.56
N ASP A 79 18.94 14.27 21.11
CA ASP A 79 19.24 13.92 19.72
C ASP A 79 18.55 12.60 19.29
N ASP A 80 18.27 11.67 20.22
CA ASP A 80 17.60 10.40 19.91
C ASP A 80 16.14 10.61 19.43
N ASP A 81 15.44 11.59 20.02
CA ASP A 81 14.05 11.90 19.65
C ASP A 81 13.96 12.53 18.24
N GLU A 82 14.94 13.34 17.86
CA GLU A 82 15.02 13.95 16.52
C GLU A 82 15.31 12.88 15.46
N GLU A 83 16.26 11.95 15.72
CA GLU A 83 16.57 10.84 14.81
C GLU A 83 15.36 9.91 14.59
N LEU A 84 14.59 9.60 15.64
CA LEU A 84 13.40 8.76 15.52
C LEU A 84 12.28 9.41 14.71
N LEU A 85 12.06 10.72 14.88
CA LEU A 85 11.07 11.46 14.08
C LEU A 85 11.46 11.53 12.61
N GLU A 86 12.75 11.68 12.31
CA GLU A 86 13.24 11.64 10.93
C GLU A 86 13.00 10.27 10.28
N LYS A 87 13.27 9.17 10.99
CA LYS A 87 13.00 7.80 10.50
C LYS A 87 11.51 7.61 10.16
N VAL A 88 10.59 8.07 11.01
CA VAL A 88 9.14 7.97 10.76
C VAL A 88 8.72 8.81 9.55
N LYS A 89 9.23 10.04 9.43
CA LYS A 89 8.95 10.91 8.27
C LYS A 89 9.46 10.29 6.97
N GLN A 90 10.68 9.74 6.99
CA GLN A 90 11.28 9.08 5.85
C GLN A 90 10.51 7.82 5.45
N ASP A 91 10.11 6.98 6.42
CA ASP A 91 9.29 5.78 6.15
C ASP A 91 7.93 6.15 5.55
N ARG A 92 7.24 7.13 6.14
CA ARG A 92 5.97 7.63 5.60
C ARG A 92 6.14 8.17 4.18
N LYS A 93 7.20 8.94 3.93
CA LYS A 93 7.52 9.47 2.60
C LYS A 93 7.73 8.34 1.60
N LYS A 94 8.55 7.33 1.94
CA LYS A 94 8.79 6.13 1.11
C LYS A 94 7.48 5.39 0.79
N ARG A 95 6.59 5.23 1.76
CA ARG A 95 5.30 4.54 1.54
C ARG A 95 4.38 5.33 0.60
N ILE A 96 4.34 6.65 0.72
CA ILE A 96 3.54 7.52 -0.16
C ILE A 96 4.09 7.53 -1.59
N GLU A 97 5.41 7.64 -1.75
CA GLU A 97 6.07 7.59 -3.06
C GLU A 97 5.81 6.26 -3.77
N ARG A 98 5.95 5.13 -3.06
CA ARG A 98 5.61 3.80 -3.61
C ARG A 98 4.16 3.72 -4.08
N GLN A 99 3.21 4.18 -3.28
CA GLN A 99 1.79 4.19 -3.66
C GLN A 99 1.54 5.11 -4.87
N ALA A 100 2.23 6.25 -4.97
CA ALA A 100 2.13 7.14 -6.12
C ALA A 100 2.64 6.49 -7.40
N VAL A 101 3.80 5.81 -7.34
CA VAL A 101 4.34 5.03 -8.46
C VAL A 101 3.33 3.97 -8.88
N LEU A 102 2.82 3.18 -7.94
CA LEU A 102 1.82 2.14 -8.20
C LEU A 102 0.54 2.73 -8.82
N ASN A 103 0.08 3.89 -8.39
CA ASN A 103 -1.13 4.51 -8.94
C ASN A 103 -0.90 5.11 -10.34
N SER A 104 0.30 5.62 -10.62
CA SER A 104 0.66 6.14 -11.95
C SER A 104 0.91 5.04 -12.98
N ALA A 105 1.30 3.85 -12.53
CA ALA A 105 1.74 2.74 -13.37
C ALA A 105 0.58 1.87 -13.90
N VAL A 106 -0.48 2.49 -14.42
CA VAL A 106 -1.67 1.78 -14.93
C VAL A 106 -1.34 0.89 -16.12
N LYS A 107 -0.49 1.36 -17.04
CA LYS A 107 -0.08 0.60 -18.23
C LYS A 107 0.74 -0.62 -17.85
N GLU A 108 1.67 -0.44 -16.92
CA GLU A 108 2.54 -1.52 -16.44
C GLU A 108 1.77 -2.60 -15.71
N LYS A 109 0.74 -2.25 -14.92
CA LYS A 109 -0.21 -3.23 -14.37
C LYS A 109 -0.95 -4.00 -15.46
N GLY A 110 -1.30 -3.35 -16.57
CA GLY A 110 -1.88 -4.01 -17.75
C GLY A 110 -0.93 -5.06 -18.34
N TYR A 111 0.35 -4.74 -18.48
CA TYR A 111 1.36 -5.71 -18.95
C TYR A 111 1.51 -6.91 -18.02
N LEU A 112 1.44 -6.69 -16.71
CA LEU A 112 1.47 -7.77 -15.71
C LEU A 112 0.19 -8.62 -15.73
N GLN A 113 -0.96 -8.01 -16.00
CA GLN A 113 -2.21 -8.76 -16.17
C GLN A 113 -2.17 -9.65 -17.43
N ASP A 114 -1.58 -9.14 -18.52
CA ASP A 114 -1.33 -9.92 -19.74
C ASP A 114 -0.34 -11.06 -19.49
N LEU A 115 0.68 -10.85 -18.65
CA LEU A 115 1.58 -11.90 -18.18
C LEU A 115 0.81 -13.00 -17.45
N VAL A 116 -0.04 -12.66 -16.47
CA VAL A 116 -0.84 -13.65 -15.72
C VAL A 116 -1.72 -14.44 -16.67
N TYR A 117 -2.37 -13.77 -17.62
CA TYR A 117 -3.18 -14.45 -18.64
C TYR A 117 -2.37 -15.43 -19.49
N LYS A 118 -1.19 -15.02 -19.97
CA LYS A 118 -0.31 -15.87 -20.78
C LYS A 118 0.25 -17.03 -19.97
N LEU A 119 0.69 -16.79 -18.75
CA LEU A 119 1.17 -17.82 -17.85
C LEU A 119 0.05 -18.81 -17.54
N SER A 120 -1.18 -18.35 -17.31
CA SER A 120 -2.34 -19.23 -17.16
C SER A 120 -2.59 -20.11 -18.40
N LYS A 121 -2.48 -19.55 -19.61
CA LYS A 121 -2.60 -20.33 -20.86
C LYS A 121 -1.47 -21.34 -21.05
N VAL A 122 -0.24 -20.97 -20.70
CA VAL A 122 0.90 -21.88 -20.72
C VAL A 122 0.72 -23.00 -19.70
N GLY A 123 0.26 -22.68 -18.49
CA GLY A 123 -0.04 -23.66 -17.45
C GLY A 123 -1.14 -24.65 -17.88
N GLN A 124 -2.24 -24.15 -18.47
CA GLN A 124 -3.30 -24.99 -19.03
C GLN A 124 -2.77 -25.94 -20.13
N ALA A 125 -1.89 -25.44 -21.00
CA ALA A 125 -1.31 -26.24 -22.07
C ALA A 125 -0.36 -27.32 -21.51
N ILE A 126 0.47 -26.98 -20.53
CA ILE A 126 1.38 -27.92 -19.87
C ILE A 126 0.61 -29.01 -19.11
N GLU A 127 -0.45 -28.64 -18.40
CA GLU A 127 -1.32 -29.59 -17.69
C GLU A 127 -1.97 -30.60 -18.66
N ASN A 128 -2.38 -30.13 -19.84
CA ASN A 128 -2.92 -30.96 -20.90
C ASN A 128 -1.85 -31.72 -21.72
N ASN A 129 -0.57 -31.61 -21.34
CA ASN A 129 0.59 -32.14 -22.09
C ASN A 129 0.69 -31.63 -23.54
N ASP A 130 0.11 -30.48 -23.84
CA ASP A 130 0.16 -29.81 -25.14
C ASP A 130 1.28 -28.77 -25.17
N LEU A 131 2.52 -29.25 -25.24
CA LEU A 131 3.71 -28.39 -25.35
C LEU A 131 3.73 -27.53 -26.62
N PRO A 132 3.24 -28.00 -27.79
CA PRO A 132 3.07 -27.14 -28.96
C PRO A 132 2.19 -25.92 -28.67
N ALA A 133 1.04 -26.08 -28.00
CA ALA A 133 0.19 -24.96 -27.62
C ALA A 133 0.88 -24.01 -26.61
N ALA A 134 1.64 -24.56 -25.66
CA ALA A 134 2.46 -23.75 -24.74
C ALA A 134 3.50 -22.93 -25.50
N GLY A 135 4.19 -23.54 -26.48
CA GLY A 135 5.17 -22.88 -27.34
C GLY A 135 4.57 -21.77 -28.19
N LEU A 136 3.33 -21.92 -28.67
CA LEU A 136 2.62 -20.86 -29.40
C LEU A 136 2.36 -19.62 -28.54
N VAL A 137 2.04 -19.80 -27.26
CA VAL A 137 1.79 -18.68 -26.33
C VAL A 137 3.09 -18.02 -25.88
N LEU A 138 4.12 -18.82 -25.58
CA LEU A 138 5.44 -18.32 -25.20
C LEU A 138 6.11 -17.56 -26.36
N GLY A 139 5.86 -18.00 -27.59
CA GLY A 139 6.48 -17.46 -28.79
C GLY A 139 7.87 -18.03 -29.04
N LYS A 140 8.62 -17.39 -29.93
CA LYS A 140 9.94 -17.89 -30.40
C LYS A 140 11.05 -17.79 -29.35
N GLY A 141 10.81 -17.24 -28.17
CA GLY A 141 11.79 -17.18 -27.08
C GLY A 141 11.64 -15.96 -26.16
N ILE A 142 12.73 -15.65 -25.45
CA ILE A 142 12.80 -14.53 -24.47
C ILE A 142 12.65 -13.15 -25.12
N ASP A 143 12.90 -13.03 -26.44
CA ASP A 143 12.82 -11.77 -27.18
C ASP A 143 11.40 -11.36 -27.56
N THR A 144 10.40 -12.11 -27.12
CA THR A 144 8.99 -11.87 -27.42
C THR A 144 8.54 -10.52 -26.82
N GLU A 145 7.71 -9.79 -27.58
CA GLU A 145 7.26 -8.43 -27.23
C GLU A 145 6.72 -8.32 -25.81
N TRP A 146 5.94 -9.31 -25.36
CA TRP A 146 5.34 -9.28 -24.03
C TRP A 146 6.36 -9.47 -22.91
N VAL A 147 7.42 -10.24 -23.13
CA VAL A 147 8.50 -10.41 -22.14
C VAL A 147 9.22 -9.07 -21.96
N LYS A 148 9.39 -8.31 -23.04
CA LYS A 148 9.97 -6.96 -23.01
C LYS A 148 9.08 -5.96 -22.26
N THR A 149 7.77 -5.98 -22.50
CA THR A 149 6.84 -5.08 -21.78
C THR A 149 6.71 -5.44 -20.30
N VAL A 150 6.78 -6.73 -19.96
CA VAL A 150 6.84 -7.22 -18.57
C VAL A 150 8.12 -6.77 -17.89
N ASN A 151 9.28 -6.89 -18.53
CA ASN A 151 10.54 -6.39 -17.97
C ASN A 151 10.52 -4.87 -17.78
N LEU A 152 9.89 -4.12 -18.70
CA LEU A 152 9.65 -2.69 -18.51
C LEU A 152 8.79 -2.45 -17.26
N ALA A 153 7.71 -3.20 -17.07
CA ALA A 153 6.88 -3.11 -15.87
C ALA A 153 7.69 -3.41 -14.59
N PHE A 154 8.51 -4.46 -14.59
CA PHE A 154 9.38 -4.80 -13.48
C PHE A 154 10.37 -3.69 -13.15
N THR A 155 11.05 -3.11 -14.14
CA THR A 155 12.01 -2.02 -13.89
C THR A 155 11.37 -0.76 -13.30
N LYS A 156 10.10 -0.50 -13.58
CA LYS A 156 9.37 0.66 -13.06
C LYS A 156 8.77 0.42 -11.68
N LEU A 157 8.35 -0.80 -11.41
CA LEU A 157 7.64 -1.18 -10.18
C LEU A 157 8.57 -1.72 -9.09
N SER A 158 9.73 -2.25 -9.49
CA SER A 158 10.74 -2.76 -8.56
C SER A 158 11.63 -1.63 -8.09
N THR A 159 11.62 -1.39 -6.78
CA THR A 159 12.41 -0.35 -6.11
C THR A 159 13.39 -0.93 -5.10
N SER A 160 13.11 -2.14 -4.60
CA SER A 160 13.97 -2.82 -3.62
C SER A 160 14.87 -3.87 -4.29
N PRO A 161 16.07 -4.14 -3.73
CA PRO A 161 16.94 -5.20 -4.23
C PRO A 161 16.29 -6.60 -4.09
N GLU A 162 15.43 -6.79 -3.10
CA GLU A 162 14.67 -8.02 -2.89
C GLU A 162 13.68 -8.26 -4.06
N GLU A 163 12.95 -7.23 -4.48
CA GLU A 163 12.06 -7.30 -5.65
C GLU A 163 12.85 -7.64 -6.93
N ASN A 164 13.99 -7.01 -7.14
CA ASN A 164 14.82 -7.28 -8.33
C ASN A 164 15.35 -8.72 -8.34
N THR A 165 15.67 -9.29 -7.18
CA THR A 165 16.12 -10.69 -7.06
C THR A 165 15.04 -11.66 -7.54
N GLU A 166 13.77 -11.42 -7.17
CA GLU A 166 12.65 -12.25 -7.63
C GLU A 166 12.35 -12.06 -9.13
N VAL A 167 12.57 -10.86 -9.68
CA VAL A 167 12.49 -10.61 -11.13
C VAL A 167 13.55 -11.39 -11.90
N GLU A 168 14.78 -11.44 -11.41
CA GLU A 168 15.86 -12.25 -11.99
C GLU A 168 15.55 -13.74 -11.92
N ALA A 169 15.00 -14.20 -10.79
CA ALA A 169 14.55 -15.57 -10.62
C ALA A 169 13.44 -15.92 -11.62
N PHE A 170 12.44 -15.04 -11.78
CA PHE A 170 11.37 -15.19 -12.76
C PHE A 170 11.89 -15.24 -14.21
N ASN A 171 12.80 -14.35 -14.58
CA ASN A 171 13.38 -14.33 -15.93
C ASN A 171 14.18 -15.60 -16.21
N SER A 172 14.92 -16.10 -15.22
CA SER A 172 15.69 -17.34 -15.32
C SER A 172 14.79 -18.57 -15.44
N SER A 173 13.72 -18.64 -14.66
CA SER A 173 12.75 -19.74 -14.73
C SER A 173 11.92 -19.69 -16.02
N LEU A 174 11.59 -18.50 -16.52
CA LEU A 174 10.89 -18.33 -17.80
C LEU A 174 11.77 -18.75 -18.98
N ALA A 175 13.06 -18.39 -18.97
CA ALA A 175 14.02 -18.85 -19.98
C ALA A 175 14.16 -20.39 -19.94
N SER A 176 14.19 -20.97 -18.74
CA SER A 176 14.18 -22.42 -18.54
C SER A 176 12.88 -23.05 -19.07
N LEU A 177 11.73 -22.43 -18.81
CA LEU A 177 10.43 -22.87 -19.30
C LEU A 177 10.38 -22.88 -20.83
N ILE A 178 10.79 -21.80 -21.47
CA ILE A 178 10.90 -21.71 -22.94
C ILE A 178 11.81 -22.81 -23.49
N THR A 179 12.94 -23.05 -22.84
CA THR A 179 13.90 -24.09 -23.26
C THR A 179 13.30 -25.49 -23.12
N SER A 180 12.65 -25.79 -22.00
CA SER A 180 12.00 -27.08 -21.72
C SER A 180 10.84 -27.36 -22.69
N VAL A 181 10.00 -26.35 -22.95
CA VAL A 181 8.89 -26.44 -23.91
C VAL A 181 9.42 -26.71 -25.32
N ASN A 182 10.46 -26.00 -25.75
CA ASN A 182 11.07 -26.22 -27.07
C ASN A 182 11.75 -27.59 -27.21
N LYS A 183 12.23 -28.17 -26.10
CA LYS A 183 12.80 -29.53 -26.06
C LYS A 183 11.74 -30.63 -25.97
N ASN A 184 10.45 -30.27 -25.89
CA ASN A 184 9.34 -31.18 -25.61
C ASN A 184 9.50 -31.97 -24.30
N ASP A 185 10.14 -31.36 -23.28
CA ASP A 185 10.33 -31.99 -21.97
C ASP A 185 9.20 -31.54 -21.02
N ILE A 186 8.22 -32.42 -20.82
CA ILE A 186 7.03 -32.17 -20.02
C ILE A 186 7.39 -31.90 -18.55
N GLU A 187 8.23 -32.74 -17.95
CA GLU A 187 8.53 -32.66 -16.51
C GLU A 187 9.38 -31.44 -16.18
N SER A 188 10.38 -31.14 -17.02
CA SER A 188 11.15 -29.90 -16.87
C SER A 188 10.30 -28.65 -17.15
N SER A 189 9.29 -28.74 -18.03
CA SER A 189 8.36 -27.63 -18.29
C SER A 189 7.45 -27.38 -17.09
N LYS A 190 6.91 -28.42 -16.45
CA LYS A 190 6.12 -28.30 -15.21
C LYS A 190 6.93 -27.66 -14.10
N LEU A 191 8.15 -28.13 -13.87
CA LEU A 191 9.02 -27.59 -12.82
C LEU A 191 9.38 -26.12 -13.09
N ALA A 192 9.75 -25.77 -14.33
CA ALA A 192 10.07 -24.40 -14.70
C ALA A 192 8.84 -23.48 -14.63
N PHE A 193 7.65 -24.00 -14.94
CA PHE A 193 6.39 -23.26 -14.79
C PHE A 193 6.11 -22.93 -13.33
N VAL A 194 6.17 -23.93 -12.43
CA VAL A 194 5.99 -23.73 -10.98
C VAL A 194 7.02 -22.75 -10.44
N SER A 195 8.27 -22.85 -10.88
CA SER A 195 9.33 -21.92 -10.49
C SER A 195 9.04 -20.49 -10.94
N SER A 196 8.51 -20.33 -12.17
CA SER A 196 8.14 -19.01 -12.72
C SER A 196 6.93 -18.42 -12.00
N ALA A 197 5.88 -19.21 -11.79
CA ALA A 197 4.70 -18.76 -11.06
C ALA A 197 5.05 -18.38 -9.61
N GLY A 198 5.86 -19.20 -8.92
CA GLY A 198 6.29 -18.92 -7.56
C GLY A 198 7.17 -17.68 -7.42
N ALA A 199 8.12 -17.45 -8.34
CA ALA A 199 8.91 -16.23 -8.36
C ALA A 199 8.05 -14.97 -8.62
N PHE A 200 7.10 -15.09 -9.56
CA PHE A 200 6.16 -14.00 -9.83
C PHE A 200 5.26 -13.70 -8.63
N GLU A 201 4.69 -14.73 -7.99
CA GLU A 201 3.87 -14.58 -6.79
C GLU A 201 4.64 -13.86 -5.68
N LYS A 202 5.86 -14.32 -5.36
CA LYS A 202 6.73 -13.65 -4.38
C LYS A 202 6.97 -12.20 -4.73
N TRP A 203 7.32 -11.89 -5.98
CA TRP A 203 7.48 -10.51 -6.43
C TRP A 203 6.21 -9.67 -6.23
N THR A 204 5.03 -10.22 -6.53
CA THR A 204 3.75 -9.51 -6.32
C THR A 204 3.42 -9.29 -4.84
N THR A 205 3.84 -10.19 -3.95
CA THR A 205 3.68 -10.01 -2.49
C THR A 205 4.58 -8.90 -1.97
N LEU A 206 5.85 -8.84 -2.41
CA LEU A 206 6.81 -7.83 -1.99
C LEU A 206 6.41 -6.43 -2.46
N THR A 207 5.92 -6.32 -3.69
CA THR A 207 5.45 -5.05 -4.27
C THR A 207 4.08 -4.61 -3.76
N GLY A 208 3.32 -5.49 -3.10
CA GLY A 208 1.94 -5.23 -2.68
C GLY A 208 0.94 -5.17 -3.84
N LEU A 209 1.28 -5.77 -4.99
CA LEU A 209 0.44 -5.86 -6.18
C LEU A 209 -0.55 -7.04 -6.16
N LEU A 210 -0.44 -7.92 -5.16
CA LEU A 210 -1.25 -9.14 -5.05
C LEU A 210 -2.76 -8.87 -5.16
N GLU A 211 -3.28 -7.86 -4.47
CA GLU A 211 -4.71 -7.51 -4.51
C GLU A 211 -5.14 -6.83 -5.82
N GLN A 212 -4.20 -6.38 -6.64
CA GLN A 212 -4.46 -5.60 -7.86
C GLN A 212 -4.44 -6.47 -9.13
N LEU A 213 -3.70 -7.57 -9.12
CA LEU A 213 -3.61 -8.52 -10.22
C LEU A 213 -4.66 -9.62 -10.04
N LYS A 214 -5.43 -9.89 -11.09
CA LYS A 214 -6.48 -10.92 -11.06
C LYS A 214 -5.94 -12.24 -11.60
N GLY A 215 -6.19 -13.34 -10.89
CA GLY A 215 -5.88 -14.70 -11.36
C GLY A 215 -4.49 -15.20 -10.99
N LEU A 216 -3.87 -14.60 -9.98
CA LEU A 216 -2.81 -15.25 -9.17
C LEU A 216 -3.41 -16.41 -8.37
#